data_AF-A0A9E5GSU0-F1
#
_entry.id   AF-A0A9E5GSU0-F1
#
_cell.length_a   1.000
_cell.length_b   1.000
_cell.length_c   1.000
_cell.angle_alpha   90.00
_cell.angle_beta   90.00
_cell.angle_gamma   90.00
#
_symmetry.space_group_name_H-M   'P 1'
#
loop_
_entity.id
_entity.type
_entity.pdbx_description
1 polymer ?
#
loop_
_entity_poly.entity_id
_entity_poly.type
_entity_poly.pdbx_seq_one_letter_code
_entity_poly.pdbx_strand_id
1 'polypeptide(L)'
;MSDDKDQKMSDDEKFFRETFLGKKKGDEFTIKYDTKKIPEVLLSKKPDPAKDGAGIKVAELKFTIQDVKQIILPEINDEMLEKLFGKESQVKNEKDLIGFIETSIAEQKFEQELMKQVEDLLNAVKGKNLKVEVPHTLIEEESKSRVANLEKRFGTKERVDEYFKQIGEEKTKQFMEDIKRASQESLEKFFVLQKLVQLLELQINRENPGHLEIEKKLYEKLMK
;
A
#
# COMPACT_ATOMS: atom_id res chain seq x y z
N MET A 1 -15.27 21.03 -7.09
CA MET A 1 -15.14 20.48 -8.45
C MET A 1 -13.67 20.16 -8.61
N SER A 2 -13.30 18.92 -8.28
CA SER A 2 -11.93 18.46 -8.38
C SER A 2 -11.85 17.64 -9.65
N ASP A 3 -11.08 18.15 -10.61
CA ASP A 3 -10.73 17.44 -11.82
C ASP A 3 -10.16 16.07 -11.45
N ASP A 4 -10.92 15.04 -11.82
CA ASP A 4 -10.55 13.65 -11.73
C ASP A 4 -9.40 13.45 -12.72
N LYS A 5 -8.17 13.57 -12.21
CA LYS A 5 -6.95 13.33 -12.97
C LYS A 5 -7.07 11.96 -13.61
N ASP A 6 -6.95 11.92 -14.94
CA ASP A 6 -6.83 10.72 -15.77
C ASP A 6 -6.07 9.61 -15.03
N GLN A 7 -6.82 8.75 -14.36
CA GLN A 7 -6.29 7.55 -13.74
C GLN A 7 -5.89 6.67 -14.92
N LYS A 8 -4.58 6.56 -15.15
CA LYS A 8 -4.01 5.86 -16.30
C LYS A 8 -4.44 4.39 -16.21
N MET A 9 -5.54 4.08 -16.88
CA MET A 9 -6.17 2.76 -16.88
C MET A 9 -5.14 1.73 -17.33
N SER A 10 -5.05 0.62 -16.59
CA SER A 10 -4.12 -0.45 -16.92
C SER A 10 -4.47 -1.05 -18.28
N ASP A 11 -3.49 -1.66 -18.95
CA ASP A 11 -3.74 -2.24 -20.28
C ASP A 11 -4.73 -3.41 -20.21
N ASP A 12 -4.79 -4.11 -19.08
CA ASP A 12 -5.78 -5.15 -18.80
C ASP A 12 -7.20 -4.57 -18.69
N GLU A 13 -7.38 -3.48 -17.93
CA GLU A 13 -8.68 -2.81 -17.79
C GLU A 13 -9.19 -2.27 -19.13
N LYS A 14 -8.30 -1.70 -19.96
CA LYS A 14 -8.64 -1.26 -21.32
C LYS A 14 -9.14 -2.43 -22.16
N PHE A 15 -8.40 -3.55 -22.16
CA PHE A 15 -8.78 -4.74 -22.90
C PHE A 15 -10.17 -5.24 -22.50
N PHE A 16 -10.44 -5.39 -21.20
CA PHE A 16 -11.75 -5.88 -20.74
C PHE A 16 -12.87 -4.91 -21.10
N ARG A 17 -12.65 -3.61 -20.95
CA ARG A 17 -13.63 -2.60 -21.31
C ARG A 17 -13.94 -2.63 -22.80
N GLU A 18 -12.94 -2.62 -23.67
CA GLU A 18 -13.16 -2.63 -25.12
C GLU A 18 -13.81 -3.93 -25.62
N THR A 19 -13.47 -5.06 -24.98
CA THR A 19 -13.92 -6.39 -25.42
C THR A 19 -15.36 -6.71 -24.97
N PHE A 20 -15.73 -6.31 -23.74
CA PHE A 20 -16.98 -6.73 -23.10
C PHE A 20 -18.05 -5.63 -23.02
N LEU A 21 -17.71 -4.35 -23.22
CA LEU A 21 -18.68 -3.27 -23.15
C LEU A 21 -19.75 -3.42 -24.24
N GLY A 22 -21.03 -3.28 -23.85
CA GLY A 22 -22.17 -3.39 -24.75
C GLY A 22 -22.61 -4.82 -25.09
N LYS A 23 -21.87 -5.84 -24.62
CA LYS A 23 -22.29 -7.25 -24.76
C LYS A 23 -23.45 -7.58 -23.82
N LYS A 24 -24.31 -8.49 -24.24
CA LYS A 24 -25.48 -8.94 -23.49
C LYS A 24 -25.32 -10.38 -23.04
N LYS A 25 -26.12 -10.78 -22.04
CA LYS A 25 -26.22 -12.18 -21.59
C LYS A 25 -26.60 -13.08 -22.76
N GLY A 26 -25.86 -14.17 -22.92
CA GLY A 26 -26.01 -15.13 -24.02
C GLY A 26 -25.19 -14.79 -25.26
N ASP A 27 -24.55 -13.62 -25.35
CA ASP A 27 -23.67 -13.31 -26.48
C ASP A 27 -22.46 -14.24 -26.49
N GLU A 28 -22.18 -14.80 -27.66
CA GLU A 28 -20.95 -15.54 -27.94
C GLU A 28 -20.09 -14.76 -28.92
N PHE A 29 -18.81 -14.62 -28.62
CA PHE A 29 -17.87 -14.01 -29.54
C PHE A 29 -16.47 -14.62 -29.39
N THR A 30 -15.68 -14.49 -30.44
CA THR A 30 -14.34 -15.04 -30.50
C THR A 30 -13.34 -13.93 -30.75
N ILE A 31 -12.22 -13.95 -30.03
CA ILE A 31 -11.07 -13.07 -30.30
C ILE A 31 -9.84 -13.91 -30.62
N LYS A 32 -8.91 -13.32 -31.38
CA LYS A 32 -7.63 -13.96 -31.68
C LYS A 32 -6.76 -14.02 -30.43
N TYR A 33 -6.10 -15.15 -30.21
CA TYR A 33 -5.16 -15.32 -29.10
C TYR A 33 -3.83 -14.63 -29.45
N ASP A 34 -3.55 -13.48 -28.82
CA ASP A 34 -2.30 -12.73 -28.93
C ASP A 34 -1.75 -12.45 -27.54
N THR A 35 -0.69 -13.16 -27.15
CA THR A 35 -0.07 -13.12 -25.81
C THR A 35 0.46 -11.74 -25.43
N LYS A 36 0.59 -10.80 -26.38
CA LYS A 36 1.01 -9.41 -26.12
C LYS A 36 -0.16 -8.46 -25.87
N LYS A 37 -1.38 -8.87 -26.20
CA LYS A 37 -2.58 -8.00 -26.19
C LYS A 37 -3.70 -8.50 -25.30
N ILE A 38 -3.55 -9.69 -24.71
CA ILE A 38 -4.54 -10.26 -23.80
C ILE A 38 -4.02 -10.24 -22.36
N PRO A 39 -4.89 -9.97 -21.37
CA PRO A 39 -4.57 -10.01 -19.95
C PRO A 39 -3.95 -11.33 -19.50
N GLU A 40 -3.09 -11.27 -18.49
CA GLU A 40 -2.38 -12.44 -17.95
C GLU A 40 -3.35 -13.56 -17.49
N VAL A 41 -4.50 -13.17 -16.93
CA VAL A 41 -5.55 -14.10 -16.46
C VAL A 41 -6.15 -14.96 -17.59
N LEU A 42 -6.06 -14.51 -18.84
CA LEU A 42 -6.56 -15.23 -20.02
C LEU A 42 -5.47 -16.03 -20.75
N LEU A 43 -4.22 -15.97 -20.28
CA LEU A 43 -3.14 -16.78 -20.85
C LEU A 43 -3.35 -18.26 -20.54
N SER A 44 -3.11 -19.11 -21.53
CA SER A 44 -3.18 -20.56 -21.36
C SER A 44 -2.19 -21.03 -20.30
N LYS A 45 -2.71 -21.73 -19.29
CA LYS A 45 -1.90 -22.44 -18.27
C LYS A 45 -1.33 -23.77 -18.77
N LYS A 46 -1.72 -24.22 -19.98
CA LYS A 46 -1.14 -25.41 -20.62
C LYS A 46 0.20 -25.04 -21.28
N PRO A 47 1.17 -25.98 -21.33
CA PRO A 47 2.50 -25.72 -21.87
C PRO A 47 2.41 -25.16 -23.30
N ASP A 48 3.08 -24.03 -23.50
CA ASP A 48 3.17 -23.33 -24.78
C ASP A 48 4.16 -24.09 -25.69
N PRO A 49 3.78 -24.47 -26.92
CA PRO A 49 4.70 -25.10 -27.86
C PRO A 49 5.96 -24.26 -28.16
N ALA A 50 5.95 -22.95 -27.91
CA ALA A 50 7.14 -22.10 -28.06
C ALA A 50 8.24 -22.37 -27.01
N LYS A 51 7.94 -23.08 -25.91
CA LYS A 51 8.93 -23.47 -24.89
C LYS A 51 9.15 -24.98 -24.78
N ASP A 52 8.13 -25.82 -25.00
CA ASP A 52 8.18 -27.25 -24.65
C ASP A 52 7.90 -28.24 -25.80
N GLY A 53 8.08 -27.83 -27.06
CA GLY A 53 8.23 -28.74 -28.23
C GLY A 53 7.04 -29.62 -28.62
N ALA A 54 5.97 -29.71 -27.82
CA ALA A 54 4.79 -30.54 -28.06
C ALA A 54 3.50 -29.94 -27.46
N GLY A 55 3.31 -28.63 -27.62
CA GLY A 55 2.15 -27.91 -27.06
C GLY A 55 1.04 -27.59 -28.07
N ILE A 56 -0.20 -27.47 -27.57
CA ILE A 56 -1.38 -27.06 -28.36
C ILE A 56 -1.30 -25.55 -28.59
N LYS A 57 -1.23 -25.10 -29.86
CA LYS A 57 -1.28 -23.68 -30.20
C LYS A 57 -2.71 -23.17 -30.10
N VAL A 58 -3.02 -22.39 -29.06
CA VAL A 58 -4.31 -21.71 -28.94
C VAL A 58 -4.37 -20.61 -29.99
N ALA A 59 -5.30 -20.71 -30.94
CA ALA A 59 -5.48 -19.72 -32.00
C ALA A 59 -6.52 -18.65 -31.62
N GLU A 60 -7.54 -19.04 -30.86
CA GLU A 60 -8.74 -18.25 -30.60
C GLU A 60 -9.26 -18.48 -29.19
N LEU A 61 -9.80 -17.42 -28.59
CA LEU A 61 -10.54 -17.46 -27.33
C LEU A 61 -12.02 -17.22 -27.62
N LYS A 62 -12.85 -18.22 -27.32
CA LYS A 62 -14.30 -18.10 -27.40
C LYS A 62 -14.85 -17.69 -26.03
N PHE A 63 -15.59 -16.60 -26.00
CA PHE A 63 -16.30 -16.10 -24.82
C PHE A 63 -17.79 -16.34 -24.99
N THR A 64 -18.44 -16.71 -23.88
CA THR A 64 -19.89 -16.75 -23.73
C THR A 64 -20.25 -15.92 -22.51
N ILE A 65 -21.04 -14.86 -22.70
CA ILE A 65 -21.46 -13.99 -21.60
C ILE A 65 -22.54 -14.70 -20.79
N GLN A 66 -22.16 -15.26 -19.65
CA GLN A 66 -23.08 -16.00 -18.80
C GLN A 66 -24.09 -15.10 -18.08
N ASP A 67 -23.65 -13.92 -17.66
CA ASP A 67 -24.48 -12.98 -16.90
C ASP A 67 -23.93 -11.56 -17.01
N VAL A 68 -24.82 -10.56 -16.90
CA VAL A 68 -24.45 -9.15 -16.79
C VAL A 68 -25.09 -8.62 -15.52
N LYS A 69 -24.27 -8.37 -14.50
CA LYS A 69 -24.74 -7.88 -13.21
C LYS A 69 -24.57 -6.37 -13.14
N GLN A 70 -25.62 -5.66 -12.79
CA GLN A 70 -25.52 -4.26 -12.40
C GLN A 70 -25.00 -4.17 -10.97
N ILE A 71 -23.95 -3.39 -10.76
CA ILE A 71 -23.52 -3.02 -9.41
C ILE A 71 -24.52 -1.96 -8.92
N ILE A 72 -25.40 -2.37 -8.01
CA ILE A 72 -26.30 -1.47 -7.31
C ILE A 72 -25.61 -1.14 -5.99
N LEU A 73 -25.35 0.15 -5.74
CA LEU A 73 -24.83 0.59 -4.46
C LEU A 73 -25.89 0.31 -3.37
N PRO A 74 -25.51 -0.26 -2.21
CA PRO A 74 -26.46 -0.48 -1.14
C PRO A 74 -26.98 0.85 -0.60
N GLU A 75 -28.26 0.88 -0.23
CA GLU A 75 -28.81 2.03 0.49
C GLU A 75 -28.21 2.06 1.91
N ILE A 76 -27.76 3.25 2.34
CA ILE A 76 -27.27 3.47 3.69
C ILE A 76 -28.45 3.83 4.58
N ASN A 77 -29.08 2.81 5.16
CA ASN A 77 -30.16 2.93 6.14
C ASN A 77 -29.73 2.39 7.51
N ASP A 78 -30.55 2.62 8.54
CA ASP A 78 -30.22 2.28 9.92
C ASP A 78 -29.91 0.78 10.12
N GLU A 79 -30.64 -0.12 9.42
CA GLU A 79 -30.38 -1.58 9.47
C GLU A 79 -29.01 -1.95 8.88
N MET A 80 -28.62 -1.32 7.77
CA MET A 80 -27.31 -1.54 7.16
C MET A 80 -26.19 -0.96 8.03
N LEU A 81 -26.40 0.20 8.67
CA LEU A 81 -25.44 0.79 9.60
C LEU A 81 -25.24 -0.10 10.83
N GLU A 82 -26.33 -0.65 11.39
CA GLU A 82 -26.25 -1.60 12.50
C GLU A 82 -25.49 -2.88 12.09
N LYS A 83 -25.70 -3.37 10.87
CA LYS A 83 -24.96 -4.53 10.34
C LYS A 83 -23.46 -4.26 10.16
N LEU A 84 -23.10 -3.05 9.71
CA LEU A 84 -21.71 -2.69 9.42
C LEU A 84 -20.91 -2.35 10.68
N PHE A 85 -21.51 -1.64 11.63
CA PHE A 85 -20.81 -1.10 12.79
C PHE A 85 -21.22 -1.72 14.13
N GLY A 86 -22.34 -2.46 14.18
CA GLY A 86 -22.91 -3.05 15.39
C GLY A 86 -23.79 -2.08 16.19
N LYS A 87 -24.60 -2.63 17.09
CA LYS A 87 -25.58 -1.89 17.93
C LYS A 87 -24.97 -0.87 18.88
N GLU A 88 -23.75 -1.13 19.33
CA GLU A 88 -23.01 -0.27 20.27
C GLU A 88 -22.20 0.82 19.56
N SER A 89 -22.35 0.95 18.23
CA SER A 89 -21.63 1.95 17.45
C SER A 89 -22.07 3.38 17.78
N GLN A 90 -21.12 4.30 17.64
CA GLN A 90 -21.37 5.74 17.62
C GLN A 90 -22.10 6.20 16.34
N VAL A 91 -22.09 5.39 15.28
CA VAL A 91 -22.76 5.66 14.01
C VAL A 91 -24.13 5.00 14.01
N LYS A 92 -25.18 5.78 14.30
CA LYS A 92 -26.57 5.27 14.40
C LYS A 92 -27.45 5.64 13.21
N ASN A 93 -27.06 6.65 12.45
CA ASN A 93 -27.78 7.16 11.29
C ASN A 93 -26.78 7.75 10.26
N GLU A 94 -27.28 8.15 9.10
CA GLU A 94 -26.47 8.72 8.02
C GLU A 94 -25.71 9.99 8.44
N LYS A 95 -26.31 10.85 9.27
CA LYS A 95 -25.65 12.07 9.75
C LYS A 95 -24.46 11.76 10.65
N ASP A 96 -24.59 10.77 11.52
CA ASP A 96 -23.49 10.29 12.36
C ASP A 96 -22.39 9.65 11.52
N LEU A 97 -22.75 8.93 10.45
CA LEU A 97 -21.79 8.36 9.50
C LEU A 97 -20.98 9.46 8.81
N ILE A 98 -21.66 10.48 8.27
CA ILE A 98 -21.03 11.61 7.60
C ILE A 98 -20.08 12.32 8.58
N GLY A 99 -20.54 12.64 9.79
CA GLY A 99 -19.71 13.32 10.80
C GLY A 99 -18.50 12.49 11.24
N PHE A 100 -18.67 11.17 11.38
CA PHE A 100 -17.56 10.26 11.67
C PHE A 100 -16.52 10.24 10.53
N ILE A 101 -16.97 10.17 9.28
CA ILE A 101 -16.10 10.20 8.10
C ILE A 101 -15.37 11.54 8.01
N GLU A 102 -16.08 12.66 8.18
CA GLU A 102 -15.47 14.01 8.15
C GLU A 102 -14.40 14.17 9.21
N THR A 103 -14.69 13.73 10.44
CA THR A 103 -13.73 13.77 11.56
C THR A 103 -12.51 12.90 11.24
N SER A 104 -12.73 11.66 10.81
CA SER A 104 -11.64 10.74 10.46
C SER A 104 -10.78 11.27 9.31
N ILE A 105 -11.38 11.87 8.27
CA ILE A 105 -10.65 12.48 7.16
C ILE A 105 -9.85 13.70 7.65
N ALA A 106 -10.43 14.53 8.52
CA ALA A 106 -9.75 15.70 9.07
C ALA A 106 -8.54 15.30 9.93
N GLU A 107 -8.70 14.29 10.80
CA GLU A 107 -7.62 13.71 11.60
C GLU A 107 -6.53 13.13 10.70
N GLN A 108 -6.89 12.30 9.71
CA GLN A 108 -5.94 11.73 8.76
C GLN A 108 -5.15 12.82 8.00
N LYS A 109 -5.83 13.88 7.54
CA LYS A 109 -5.16 15.01 6.86
C LYS A 109 -4.19 15.72 7.77
N PHE A 110 -4.60 16.00 9.00
CA PHE A 110 -3.75 16.65 9.99
C PHE A 110 -2.51 15.80 10.31
N GLU A 111 -2.70 14.50 10.56
CA GLU A 111 -1.61 13.56 10.85
C GLU A 111 -0.64 13.42 9.67
N GLN A 112 -1.15 13.30 8.45
CA GLN A 112 -0.33 13.22 7.24
C GLN A 112 0.52 14.47 7.03
N GLU A 113 -0.09 15.66 7.16
CA GLU A 113 0.64 16.92 6.99
C GLU A 113 1.66 17.12 8.13
N LEU A 114 1.29 16.80 9.37
CA LEU A 114 2.20 16.88 10.52
C LEU A 114 3.43 15.97 10.32
N MET A 115 3.21 14.71 9.94
CA MET A 115 4.29 13.76 9.68
C MET A 115 5.21 14.24 8.56
N LYS A 116 4.63 14.77 7.48
CA LYS A 116 5.39 15.33 6.36
C LYS A 116 6.25 16.51 6.80
N GLN A 117 5.69 17.45 7.57
CA GLN A 117 6.44 18.61 8.05
C GLN A 117 7.59 18.23 8.99
N VAL A 118 7.37 17.24 9.87
CA VAL A 118 8.44 16.70 10.72
C VAL A 118 9.49 16.00 9.87
N GLU A 119 9.10 15.23 8.86
CA GLU A 119 10.05 14.59 7.95
C GLU A 119 10.88 15.62 7.16
N ASP A 120 10.26 16.67 6.64
CA ASP A 120 10.94 17.77 5.96
C ASP A 120 11.93 18.48 6.89
N LEU A 121 11.56 18.71 8.16
CA LEU A 121 12.44 19.25 9.18
C LEU A 121 13.65 18.34 9.43
N LEU A 122 13.42 17.04 9.66
CA LEU A 122 14.49 16.07 9.90
C LEU A 122 15.45 16.02 8.71
N ASN A 123 14.93 16.02 7.50
CA ASN A 123 15.71 16.04 6.27
C ASN A 123 16.49 17.34 6.09
N ALA A 124 15.93 18.49 6.47
CA ALA A 124 16.62 19.79 6.39
C ALA A 124 17.77 19.91 7.41
N VAL A 125 17.61 19.34 8.60
CA VAL A 125 18.65 19.31 9.64
C VAL A 125 19.76 18.33 9.27
N LYS A 126 19.38 17.18 8.71
CA LYS A 126 20.30 16.16 8.23
C LYS A 126 21.21 16.71 7.14
N GLY A 127 22.52 16.49 7.27
CA GLY A 127 23.52 16.84 6.26
C GLY A 127 23.98 18.31 6.24
N LYS A 128 23.13 19.27 6.65
CA LYS A 128 23.54 20.68 6.81
C LYS A 128 24.07 20.99 8.21
N ASN A 129 23.35 20.52 9.23
CA ASN A 129 23.60 20.92 10.62
C ASN A 129 24.00 19.75 11.51
N LEU A 130 23.69 18.51 11.08
CA LEU A 130 23.96 17.31 11.85
C LEU A 130 24.38 16.17 10.91
N LYS A 131 25.54 15.58 11.20
CA LYS A 131 26.01 14.33 10.60
C LYS A 131 25.81 13.21 11.62
N VAL A 132 25.03 12.19 11.24
CA VAL A 132 24.84 11.00 12.08
C VAL A 132 25.75 9.91 11.55
N GLU A 133 26.55 9.33 12.43
CA GLU A 133 27.34 8.14 12.12
C GLU A 133 26.73 6.96 12.86
N VAL A 134 26.13 6.04 12.12
CA VAL A 134 25.45 4.86 12.67
C VAL A 134 26.38 3.64 12.56
N PRO A 135 26.72 2.97 13.67
CA PRO A 135 27.53 1.76 13.64
C PRO A 135 26.88 0.65 12.80
N HIS A 136 27.69 -0.11 12.06
CA HIS A 136 27.19 -1.18 11.18
C HIS A 136 26.37 -2.24 11.93
N THR A 137 26.82 -2.59 13.14
CA THR A 137 26.15 -3.55 14.02
C THR A 137 24.71 -3.11 14.35
N LEU A 138 24.47 -1.81 14.53
CA LEU A 138 23.13 -1.29 14.81
C LEU A 138 22.23 -1.35 13.57
N ILE A 139 22.79 -1.07 12.40
CA ILE A 139 22.07 -1.19 11.12
C ILE A 139 21.66 -2.64 10.87
N GLU A 140 22.54 -3.60 11.18
CA GLU A 140 22.25 -5.03 11.05
C GLU A 140 21.13 -5.47 11.98
N GLU A 141 21.14 -5.06 13.24
CA GLU A 141 20.09 -5.41 14.21
C GLU A 141 18.72 -4.83 13.81
N GLU A 142 18.66 -3.56 13.38
CA GLU A 142 17.41 -2.97 12.86
C GLU A 142 16.93 -3.69 11.60
N SER A 143 17.85 -4.09 10.72
CA SER A 143 17.50 -4.85 9.50
C SER A 143 16.94 -6.22 9.83
N LYS A 144 17.50 -6.93 10.82
CA LYS A 144 16.96 -8.21 11.30
C LYS A 144 15.55 -8.04 11.87
N SER A 145 15.32 -6.99 12.65
CA SER A 145 13.99 -6.66 13.19
C SER A 145 12.97 -6.45 12.06
N ARG A 146 13.35 -5.75 10.99
CA ARG A 146 12.50 -5.55 9.81
C ARG A 146 12.18 -6.83 9.07
N VAL A 147 13.16 -7.72 8.90
CA VAL A 147 12.95 -9.04 8.30
C VAL A 147 12.02 -9.88 9.18
N ALA A 148 12.21 -9.89 10.49
CA ALA A 148 11.32 -10.62 11.40
C ALA A 148 9.87 -10.07 11.34
N ASN A 149 9.69 -8.76 11.20
CA ASN A 149 8.38 -8.16 10.99
C ASN A 149 7.77 -8.53 9.62
N LEU A 150 8.60 -8.66 8.59
CA LEU A 150 8.18 -9.17 7.28
C LEU A 150 7.69 -10.63 7.39
N GLU A 151 8.45 -11.49 8.07
CA GLU A 151 8.07 -12.88 8.32
C GLU A 151 6.70 -12.97 9.03
N LYS A 152 6.46 -12.12 10.04
CA LYS A 152 5.16 -12.02 10.71
C LYS A 152 4.03 -11.61 9.76
N ARG A 153 4.26 -10.66 8.85
CA ARG A 153 3.27 -10.21 7.86
C ARG A 153 2.95 -11.30 6.83
N PHE A 154 3.93 -12.12 6.46
CA PHE A 154 3.75 -13.27 5.56
C PHE A 154 3.17 -14.50 6.28
N GLY A 155 3.17 -14.49 7.62
CA GLY A 155 2.64 -15.52 8.50
C GLY A 155 3.67 -16.58 8.87
N THR A 156 4.51 -17.00 7.94
CA THR A 156 5.62 -17.92 8.20
C THR A 156 6.87 -17.56 7.41
N LYS A 157 8.01 -18.08 7.86
CA LYS A 157 9.30 -17.93 7.18
C LYS A 157 9.33 -18.65 5.83
N GLU A 158 8.69 -19.81 5.70
CA GLU A 158 8.71 -20.56 4.43
C GLU A 158 8.08 -19.75 3.28
N ARG A 159 7.03 -18.95 3.57
CA ARG A 159 6.40 -18.10 2.56
C ARG A 159 7.28 -16.95 2.10
N VAL A 160 8.12 -16.42 2.99
CA VAL A 160 9.11 -15.40 2.64
C VAL A 160 10.19 -16.02 1.75
N ASP A 161 10.64 -17.24 2.06
CA ASP A 161 11.62 -17.96 1.24
C ASP A 161 11.06 -18.33 -0.14
N GLU A 162 9.78 -18.73 -0.22
CA GLU A 162 9.08 -18.95 -1.49
C GLU A 162 8.98 -17.66 -2.31
N TYR A 163 8.65 -16.54 -1.68
CA TYR A 163 8.62 -15.23 -2.34
C TYR A 163 10.00 -14.86 -2.90
N PHE A 164 11.07 -15.04 -2.12
CA PHE A 164 12.44 -14.78 -2.59
C PHE A 164 12.85 -15.69 -3.76
N LYS A 165 12.44 -16.96 -3.75
CA LYS A 165 12.63 -17.87 -4.90
C LYS A 165 11.88 -17.40 -6.14
N GLN A 166 10.66 -16.85 -5.99
CA GLN A 166 9.86 -16.36 -7.11
C GLN A 166 10.44 -15.10 -7.75
N ILE A 167 10.97 -14.16 -6.96
CA ILE A 167 11.55 -12.92 -7.49
C ILE A 167 12.98 -13.11 -8.01
N GLY A 168 13.66 -14.19 -7.62
CA GLY A 168 15.00 -14.55 -8.04
C GLY A 168 16.11 -13.88 -7.20
N GLU A 169 17.34 -14.38 -7.33
CA GLU A 169 18.48 -13.97 -6.48
C GLU A 169 18.83 -12.48 -6.60
N GLU A 170 18.82 -11.93 -7.82
CA GLU A 170 19.20 -10.53 -8.05
C GLU A 170 18.23 -9.56 -7.39
N LYS A 171 16.92 -9.79 -7.55
CA LYS A 171 15.88 -8.97 -6.89
C LYS A 171 15.86 -9.18 -5.39
N THR A 172 16.17 -10.38 -4.92
CA THR A 172 16.29 -10.66 -3.48
C THR A 172 17.44 -9.87 -2.86
N LYS A 173 18.60 -9.81 -3.52
CA LYS A 173 19.74 -8.98 -3.07
C LYS A 173 19.36 -7.50 -3.01
N GLN A 174 18.77 -6.96 -4.07
CA GLN A 174 18.29 -5.56 -4.09
C GLN A 174 17.28 -5.29 -2.97
N PHE A 175 16.34 -6.21 -2.76
CA PHE A 175 15.35 -6.10 -1.68
C PHE A 175 16.00 -6.05 -0.29
N MET A 176 17.01 -6.88 -0.04
CA MET A 176 17.75 -6.89 1.22
C MET A 176 18.62 -5.64 1.40
N GLU A 177 19.21 -5.12 0.32
CA GLU A 177 19.92 -3.83 0.32
C GLU A 177 18.97 -2.67 0.62
N ASP A 178 17.77 -2.68 0.05
CA ASP A 178 16.73 -1.68 0.32
C ASP A 178 16.28 -1.72 1.79
N ILE A 179 16.12 -2.92 2.37
CA ILE A 179 15.88 -3.07 3.82
C ILE A 179 17.01 -2.44 4.61
N LYS A 180 18.27 -2.75 4.26
CA LYS A 180 19.45 -2.23 4.97
C LYS A 180 19.54 -0.71 4.89
N ARG A 181 19.27 -0.13 3.70
CA ARG A 181 19.21 1.33 3.51
C ARG A 181 18.08 1.95 4.33
N ALA A 182 16.89 1.36 4.30
CA ALA A 182 15.77 1.84 5.09
C ALA A 182 16.02 1.77 6.61
N SER A 183 16.72 0.73 7.09
CA SER A 183 17.19 0.61 8.48
C SER A 183 18.13 1.75 8.84
N GLN A 184 19.14 2.00 8.01
CA GLN A 184 20.08 3.10 8.21
C GLN A 184 19.35 4.44 8.26
N GLU A 185 18.50 4.73 7.27
CA GLU A 185 17.74 5.99 7.21
C GLU A 185 16.84 6.18 8.43
N SER A 186 16.21 5.10 8.92
CA SER A 186 15.35 5.15 10.10
C SER A 186 16.14 5.43 11.37
N LEU A 187 17.30 4.79 11.54
CA LEU A 187 18.21 5.05 12.66
C LEU A 187 18.73 6.49 12.63
N GLU A 188 19.12 6.98 11.44
CA GLU A 188 19.56 8.36 11.28
C GLU A 188 18.45 9.35 11.66
N LYS A 189 17.23 9.15 11.16
CA LYS A 189 16.06 9.98 11.52
C LYS A 189 15.79 9.92 13.03
N PHE A 190 15.85 8.73 13.63
CA PHE A 190 15.66 8.55 15.07
C PHE A 190 16.69 9.34 15.89
N PHE A 191 17.97 9.27 15.55
CA PHE A 191 19.01 10.01 16.28
C PHE A 191 18.92 11.52 16.10
N VAL A 192 18.58 11.99 14.89
CA VAL A 192 18.30 13.43 14.68
C VAL A 192 17.12 13.88 15.53
N LEU A 193 16.01 13.13 15.50
CA LEU A 193 14.81 13.44 16.28
C LEU A 193 15.12 13.47 17.78
N GLN A 194 15.82 12.44 18.29
CA GLN A 194 16.24 12.37 19.68
C GLN A 194 17.12 13.57 20.07
N LYS A 195 18.01 14.01 19.17
CA LYS A 195 18.86 15.18 19.44
C LYS A 195 18.05 16.48 19.45
N LEU A 196 17.09 16.65 18.55
CA LEU A 196 16.20 17.82 18.54
C LEU A 196 15.35 17.90 19.81
N VAL A 197 14.77 16.78 20.22
CA VAL A 197 14.04 16.66 21.50
C VAL A 197 14.90 17.10 22.67
N GLN A 198 16.17 16.68 22.71
CA GLN A 198 17.11 17.09 23.75
C GLN A 198 17.42 18.59 23.69
N LEU A 199 17.73 19.13 22.51
CA LEU A 199 18.12 20.54 22.34
C LEU A 199 16.98 21.51 22.62
N LEU A 200 15.74 21.08 22.37
CA LEU A 200 14.53 21.88 22.59
C LEU A 200 13.90 21.64 23.96
N GLU A 201 14.52 20.79 24.78
CA GLU A 201 14.08 20.42 26.12
C GLU A 201 12.62 19.95 26.14
N LEU A 202 12.22 19.19 25.11
CA LEU A 202 10.85 18.68 25.01
C LEU A 202 10.65 17.60 26.07
N GLN A 203 9.67 17.81 26.94
CA GLN A 203 9.23 16.79 27.89
C GLN A 203 8.45 15.73 27.12
N ILE A 204 8.91 14.48 27.10
CA ILE A 204 8.26 13.38 26.36
C ILE A 204 8.04 12.22 27.31
N ASN A 205 6.82 11.69 27.33
CA ASN A 205 6.54 10.44 28.03
C ASN A 205 7.11 9.27 27.23
N ARG A 206 8.25 8.72 27.66
CA ARG A 206 8.91 7.60 26.96
C ARG A 206 8.30 6.24 27.29
N GLU A 207 7.61 6.11 28.42
CA GLU A 207 7.02 4.84 28.86
C GLU A 207 5.66 4.61 28.19
N ASN A 208 4.88 5.68 28.01
CA ASN A 208 3.61 5.64 27.30
C ASN A 208 3.44 6.93 26.48
N PRO A 209 4.13 7.03 25.33
CA PRO A 209 4.03 8.21 24.48
C PRO A 209 2.60 8.35 23.93
N GLY A 210 2.07 9.57 23.97
CA GLY A 210 0.82 9.89 23.29
C GLY A 210 0.95 9.74 21.78
N HIS A 211 -0.17 9.54 21.09
CA HIS A 211 -0.18 9.45 19.63
C HIS A 211 0.40 10.71 18.98
N LEU A 212 1.51 10.54 18.24
CA LEU A 212 2.30 11.62 17.62
C LEU A 212 2.76 12.70 18.61
N GLU A 213 3.02 12.35 19.86
CA GLU A 213 3.38 13.31 20.91
C GLU A 213 4.63 14.12 20.56
N ILE A 214 5.67 13.46 20.02
CA ILE A 214 6.94 14.10 19.70
C ILE A 214 6.74 15.09 18.54
N GLU A 215 6.04 14.65 17.51
CA GLU A 215 5.74 15.40 16.30
C GLU A 215 4.91 16.65 16.62
N LYS A 216 3.85 16.50 17.43
CA LYS A 216 3.02 17.61 17.89
C LYS A 216 3.83 18.63 18.69
N LYS A 217 4.65 18.17 19.64
CA LYS A 217 5.48 19.06 20.47
C LYS A 217 6.55 19.78 19.65
N LEU A 218 7.13 19.11 18.65
CA LEU A 218 8.08 19.75 17.72
C LEU A 218 7.39 20.82 16.88
N TYR A 219 6.22 20.51 16.32
CA TYR A 219 5.43 21.47 15.56
C TYR A 219 5.07 22.70 16.40
N GLU A 220 4.59 22.50 17.64
CA GLU A 220 4.27 23.60 18.56
C GLU A 220 5.47 24.47 18.93
N LYS A 221 6.67 23.88 19.02
CA LYS A 221 7.88 24.59 19.46
C LYS A 221 8.60 25.32 18.33
N LEU A 222 8.50 24.81 17.09
CA LEU A 222 9.33 25.25 15.95
C LEU A 222 8.54 25.86 14.80
N MET A 223 7.25 25.53 14.66
CA MET A 223 6.46 25.86 13.47
C MET A 223 5.24 26.74 13.77
N LYS A 224 4.99 27.06 15.05
CA LYS A 224 4.14 28.17 15.49
C LYS A 224 5.00 29.37 15.85
#